data_AF-A0A669BH90-F1
#
_entry.id   AF-A0A669BH90-F1
#
_cell.length_a   1.000
_cell.length_b   1.000
_cell.length_c   1.000
_cell.angle_alpha   90.00
_cell.angle_beta   90.00
_cell.angle_gamma   90.00
#
_symmetry.space_group_name_H-M   'P 1'
#
loop_
_entity.id
_entity.type
_entity.pdbx_description
1 polymer ?
#
loop_
_entity_poly.entity_id
_entity_poly.type
_entity_poly.pdbx_seq_one_letter_code
_entity_poly.pdbx_strand_id
1 'polypeptide(L)'
;MRKQLSMIANLLCLGSLLSTFIWYTFEDSLEFYRPLPQRSASKTSELCKGCKEAIDKVKELYNQTWKKQEENYHRFRLQLNINCNGSNNGIITQENTPVGSMIVCDKDRTVIPVTPELFKAFIKENPFSKKRWDTCSVVGSGGILTNSGCGKMIDSADFVFRCNLPPLEDEFKNDVGIKTNLVTANPTIFMNK
;
A
#
# COMPACT_ATOMS: atom_id res chain seq x y z
N MET A 1 25.43 35.77 51.64
CA MET A 1 24.94 34.38 51.46
C MET A 1 23.45 34.28 51.08
N ARG A 2 22.53 35.01 51.73
CA ARG A 2 21.07 34.95 51.45
C ARG A 2 20.64 35.35 50.03
N LYS A 3 21.25 36.41 49.45
CA LYS A 3 20.96 36.87 48.07
C LYS A 3 21.48 35.90 46.98
N GLN A 4 22.60 35.24 47.23
CA GLN A 4 23.19 34.24 46.33
C GLN A 4 22.31 32.97 46.29
N LEU A 5 21.83 32.49 47.44
CA LEU A 5 20.86 31.37 47.49
C LEU A 5 19.54 31.70 46.77
N SER A 6 19.05 32.93 46.91
CA SER A 6 17.82 33.37 46.24
C SER A 6 17.96 33.43 44.72
N MET A 7 19.11 33.87 44.20
CA MET A 7 19.40 33.81 42.76
C MET A 7 19.43 32.37 42.25
N ILE A 8 20.12 31.47 42.96
CA ILE A 8 20.23 30.05 42.56
C ILE A 8 18.85 29.38 42.57
N ALA A 9 18.02 29.65 43.57
CA ALA A 9 16.65 29.14 43.62
C ALA A 9 15.79 29.65 42.46
N ASN A 10 15.91 30.94 42.10
CA ASN A 10 15.19 31.51 40.96
C ASN A 10 15.65 30.91 39.62
N LEU A 11 16.96 30.68 39.44
CA LEU A 11 17.51 30.04 38.25
C LEU A 11 17.06 28.57 38.12
N LEU A 12 16.98 27.83 39.22
CA LEU A 12 16.48 26.45 39.23
C LEU A 12 14.98 26.39 38.88
N CYS A 13 14.17 27.31 39.44
CA CYS A 13 12.74 27.40 39.11
C CYS A 13 12.49 27.81 37.65
N LEU A 14 13.27 28.76 37.11
CA LEU A 14 13.20 29.16 35.71
C LEU A 14 13.62 28.02 34.78
N GLY A 15 14.67 27.29 35.14
CA GLY A 15 15.13 26.10 34.40
C GLY A 15 14.08 24.99 34.38
N SER A 16 13.44 24.70 35.51
CA SER A 16 12.37 23.69 35.56
C SER A 16 11.16 24.12 34.72
N LEU A 17 10.75 25.40 34.81
CA LEU A 17 9.63 25.93 34.04
C LEU A 17 9.89 25.90 32.53
N LEU A 18 11.11 26.25 32.09
CA LEU A 18 11.49 26.14 30.68
C LEU A 18 11.49 24.69 30.22
N SER A 19 12.00 23.75 31.02
CA SER A 19 11.99 22.34 30.64
C SER A 19 10.59 21.76 30.52
N THR A 20 9.67 22.13 31.42
CA THR A 20 8.25 21.73 31.33
C THR A 20 7.54 22.40 30.17
N PHE A 21 7.89 23.66 29.85
CA PHE A 21 7.29 24.36 28.71
C PHE A 21 7.79 23.78 27.39
N ILE A 22 9.09 23.49 27.28
CA ILE A 22 9.68 22.80 26.12
C ILE A 22 9.04 21.41 25.98
N TRP A 23 8.94 20.63 27.06
CA TRP A 23 8.29 19.32 27.05
C TRP A 23 6.83 19.42 26.60
N TYR A 24 6.07 20.36 27.14
CA TYR A 24 4.67 20.60 26.76
C TYR A 24 4.54 20.99 25.28
N THR A 25 5.38 21.90 24.78
CA THR A 25 5.37 22.28 23.35
C THR A 25 5.86 21.17 22.42
N PHE A 26 6.73 20.27 22.91
CA PHE A 26 7.23 19.12 22.16
C PHE A 26 6.18 17.99 22.10
N GLU A 27 5.42 17.79 23.18
CA GLU A 27 4.32 16.82 23.25
C GLU A 27 3.12 17.23 22.38
N ASP A 28 2.80 18.53 22.31
CA ASP A 28 1.77 19.08 21.42
C ASP A 28 2.16 18.97 19.92
N SER A 29 3.47 19.01 19.62
CA SER A 29 3.98 18.84 18.25
C SER A 29 3.99 17.38 17.74
N LEU A 30 3.68 16.42 18.62
CA LEU A 30 3.62 14.98 18.32
C LEU A 30 2.19 14.46 18.08
N GLU A 31 1.21 15.35 17.88
CA GLU A 31 -0.15 15.02 17.43
C GLU A 31 -0.21 14.65 15.92
N PHE A 32 0.69 13.78 15.45
CA PHE A 32 0.58 13.18 14.12
C PHE A 32 0.12 11.72 14.25
N TYR A 33 -1.04 11.44 13.65
CA TYR A 33 -1.85 10.22 13.69
C TYR A 33 -2.57 9.92 15.02
N ARG A 34 -3.71 10.58 15.22
CA ARG A 34 -4.85 9.82 15.76
C ARG A 34 -5.19 8.75 14.71
N PRO A 35 -5.19 7.45 15.05
CA PRO A 35 -5.84 6.47 14.21
C PRO A 35 -7.27 6.98 13.98
N LEU A 36 -7.71 7.00 12.72
CA LEU A 36 -9.14 7.01 12.44
C LEU A 36 -9.78 6.00 13.40
N PRO A 37 -10.89 6.34 14.10
CA PRO A 37 -11.52 5.41 15.01
C PRO A 37 -11.60 4.09 14.28
N GLN A 38 -10.96 3.04 14.82
CA GLN A 38 -11.17 1.69 14.33
C GLN A 38 -12.68 1.60 14.16
N ARG A 39 -13.15 1.46 12.91
CA ARG A 39 -14.56 1.16 12.70
C ARG A 39 -14.73 -0.09 13.53
N SER A 40 -15.37 0.08 14.69
CA SER A 40 -15.75 -1.04 15.53
C SER A 40 -16.37 -2.02 14.57
N ALA A 41 -15.87 -3.27 14.60
CA ALA A 41 -16.38 -4.34 13.77
C ALA A 41 -17.89 -4.14 13.71
N SER A 42 -18.38 -3.80 12.51
CA SER A 42 -19.76 -3.42 12.26
C SER A 42 -20.63 -4.27 13.17
N LYS A 43 -21.38 -3.64 14.10
CA LYS A 43 -22.33 -4.30 15.00
C LYS A 43 -22.86 -5.49 14.24
N THR A 44 -22.45 -6.71 14.62
CA THR A 44 -22.60 -7.95 13.82
C THR A 44 -23.86 -7.82 13.01
N SER A 45 -23.74 -7.38 11.75
CA SER A 45 -24.91 -7.10 10.93
C SER A 45 -25.70 -8.38 11.00
N GLU A 46 -26.98 -8.32 11.39
CA GLU A 46 -27.86 -9.46 11.58
C GLU A 46 -27.33 -10.66 10.79
N LEU A 47 -26.72 -11.59 11.54
CA LEU A 47 -25.86 -12.65 11.01
C LEU A 47 -26.50 -13.16 9.72
N CYS A 48 -25.86 -12.93 8.57
CA CYS A 48 -26.55 -13.11 7.30
C CYS A 48 -27.18 -14.51 7.27
N LYS A 49 -28.49 -14.58 6.96
CA LYS A 49 -29.22 -15.85 7.01
C LYS A 49 -28.60 -16.79 5.98
N GLY A 50 -28.04 -17.92 6.44
CA GLY A 50 -27.35 -18.87 5.57
C GLY A 50 -25.84 -18.63 5.40
N CYS A 51 -25.26 -17.56 5.97
CA CYS A 51 -23.83 -17.28 5.82
C CYS A 51 -22.97 -18.38 6.43
N LYS A 52 -23.37 -18.90 7.59
CA LYS A 52 -22.60 -19.93 8.27
C LYS A 52 -22.54 -21.19 7.41
N GLU A 53 -23.68 -21.63 6.90
CA GLU A 53 -23.80 -22.79 6.01
C GLU A 53 -23.02 -22.58 4.70
N ALA A 54 -23.05 -21.37 4.13
CA ALA A 54 -22.26 -21.05 2.94
C ALA A 54 -20.76 -21.07 3.23
N ILE A 55 -20.32 -20.49 4.35
CA ILE A 55 -18.93 -20.49 4.79
C ILE A 55 -18.44 -21.91 5.06
N ASP A 56 -19.25 -22.73 5.73
CA ASP A 56 -18.88 -24.11 6.06
C ASP A 56 -18.74 -24.96 4.79
N LYS A 57 -19.63 -24.80 3.80
CA LYS A 57 -19.49 -25.43 2.47
C LYS A 57 -18.23 -24.97 1.74
N VAL A 58 -17.92 -23.67 1.77
CA VAL A 58 -16.67 -23.16 1.18
C VAL A 58 -15.47 -23.76 1.89
N LYS A 59 -15.46 -23.81 3.23
CA LYS A 59 -14.37 -24.43 3.99
C LYS A 59 -14.18 -25.90 3.65
N GLU A 60 -15.26 -26.66 3.46
CA GLU A 60 -15.19 -28.06 3.05
C GLU A 60 -14.57 -28.22 1.65
N LEU A 61 -15.01 -27.40 0.69
CA LEU A 61 -14.48 -27.39 -0.68
C LEU A 61 -12.99 -27.00 -0.74
N TYR A 62 -12.57 -26.07 0.12
CA TYR A 62 -11.20 -25.57 0.18
C TYR A 62 -10.38 -26.20 1.33
N ASN A 63 -10.82 -27.33 1.89
CA ASN A 63 -10.08 -28.05 2.94
C ASN A 63 -8.75 -28.60 2.43
N GLN A 64 -8.66 -28.90 1.13
CA GLN A 64 -7.44 -29.42 0.54
C GLN A 64 -6.41 -28.32 0.32
N THR A 65 -5.15 -28.64 0.58
CA THR A 65 -4.03 -27.75 0.26
C THR A 65 -4.02 -27.45 -1.23
N TRP A 66 -4.07 -26.16 -1.57
CA TRP A 66 -3.97 -25.72 -2.97
C TRP A 66 -2.65 -26.18 -3.59
N LYS A 67 -2.72 -26.63 -4.84
CA LYS A 67 -1.55 -27.01 -5.65
C LYS A 67 -1.59 -26.29 -6.98
N LYS A 68 -0.46 -25.69 -7.35
CA LYS A 68 -0.28 -25.05 -8.66
C LYS A 68 -0.44 -26.10 -9.76
N GLN A 69 -1.28 -25.79 -10.74
CA GLN A 69 -1.43 -26.57 -11.96
C GLN A 69 -0.59 -25.91 -13.05
N GLU A 70 0.60 -26.46 -13.33
CA GLU A 70 1.58 -25.83 -14.22
C GLU A 70 1.05 -25.58 -15.64
N GLU A 71 0.34 -26.55 -16.22
CA GLU A 71 -0.24 -26.40 -17.56
C GLU A 71 -1.26 -25.25 -17.62
N ASN A 72 -2.16 -25.18 -16.64
CA ASN A 72 -3.14 -24.10 -16.54
C ASN A 72 -2.47 -22.74 -16.35
N TYR A 73 -1.42 -22.69 -15.53
CA TYR A 73 -0.61 -21.49 -15.31
C TYR A 73 0.03 -21.00 -16.61
N HIS A 74 0.71 -21.89 -17.34
CA HIS A 74 1.37 -21.55 -18.60
C HIS A 74 0.37 -21.12 -19.68
N ARG A 75 -0.77 -21.82 -19.79
CA ARG A 75 -1.85 -21.48 -20.72
C ARG A 75 -2.42 -20.10 -20.43
N PHE A 76 -2.74 -19.81 -19.16
CA PHE A 76 -3.29 -18.51 -18.77
C PHE A 76 -2.28 -17.38 -19.03
N ARG A 77 -1.00 -17.60 -18.71
CA ARG A 77 0.07 -16.64 -19.00
C ARG A 77 0.18 -16.35 -20.50
N LEU A 78 0.08 -17.37 -21.35
CA LEU A 78 0.10 -17.21 -22.81
C LEU A 78 -1.10 -16.38 -23.28
N GLN A 79 -2.31 -16.67 -22.77
CA GLN A 79 -3.51 -15.91 -23.12
C GLN A 79 -3.40 -14.43 -22.75
N LEU A 80 -2.89 -14.11 -21.55
CA LEU A 80 -2.64 -12.72 -21.14
C LEU A 80 -1.63 -12.01 -22.06
N ASN A 81 -0.58 -12.72 -22.48
CA ASN A 81 0.41 -12.17 -23.39
C ASN A 81 -0.19 -11.86 -24.77
N ILE A 82 -1.03 -12.74 -25.30
CA ILE A 82 -1.65 -12.59 -26.63
C ILE A 82 -2.73 -11.51 -26.61
N ASN A 83 -3.62 -11.53 -25.62
CA ASN A 83 -4.84 -10.71 -25.63
C ASN A 83 -4.61 -9.30 -25.07
N CYS A 84 -3.67 -9.13 -24.15
CA CYS A 84 -3.42 -7.84 -23.49
C CYS A 84 -2.01 -7.31 -23.78
N ASN A 85 -1.02 -8.21 -23.88
CA ASN A 85 0.40 -7.88 -23.94
C ASN A 85 0.79 -6.87 -22.82
N GLY A 86 0.39 -7.18 -21.58
CA GLY A 86 0.60 -6.29 -20.44
C GLY A 86 2.07 -5.98 -20.15
N SER A 87 2.99 -6.85 -20.56
CA SER A 87 4.43 -6.58 -20.50
C SER A 87 4.87 -5.41 -21.38
N ASN A 88 4.21 -5.18 -22.51
CA ASN A 88 4.51 -4.04 -23.37
C ASN A 88 3.59 -2.85 -23.09
N ASN A 89 2.30 -3.11 -22.84
CA ASN A 89 1.28 -2.07 -22.84
C ASN A 89 0.86 -1.61 -21.44
N GLY A 90 1.26 -2.32 -20.37
CA GLY A 90 0.81 -2.04 -19.00
C GLY A 90 1.48 -0.83 -18.34
N ILE A 91 2.58 -0.33 -18.90
CA ILE A 91 3.29 0.86 -18.41
C ILE A 91 3.55 1.76 -19.61
N ILE A 92 3.16 3.03 -19.51
CA ILE A 92 3.47 4.03 -20.54
C ILE A 92 4.97 4.31 -20.52
N THR A 93 5.62 4.19 -21.68
CA THR A 93 7.05 4.39 -21.86
C THR A 93 7.31 5.19 -23.13
N GLN A 94 8.53 5.70 -23.28
CA GLN A 94 8.96 6.35 -24.51
C GLN A 94 8.98 5.38 -25.71
N GLU A 95 9.23 4.09 -25.46
CA GLU A 95 9.24 3.04 -26.47
C GLU A 95 7.85 2.75 -27.06
N ASN A 96 6.81 2.69 -26.21
CA ASN A 96 5.46 2.29 -26.64
C ASN A 96 4.51 3.47 -26.91
N THR A 97 4.86 4.69 -26.48
CA THR A 97 3.98 5.87 -26.54
C THR A 97 4.75 7.10 -27.07
N PRO A 98 5.02 7.16 -28.39
CA PRO A 98 5.82 8.24 -29.00
C PRO A 98 5.10 9.59 -29.02
N VAL A 99 5.86 10.68 -29.18
CA VAL A 99 5.31 12.04 -29.37
C VAL A 99 4.32 12.07 -30.54
N GLY A 100 3.19 12.75 -30.35
CA GLY A 100 2.11 12.85 -31.34
C GLY A 100 1.09 11.71 -31.26
N SER A 101 1.34 10.66 -30.47
CA SER A 101 0.32 9.66 -30.14
C SER A 101 -0.70 10.18 -29.13
N MET A 102 -1.75 9.38 -28.88
CA MET A 102 -2.88 9.73 -28.03
C MET A 102 -3.06 8.69 -26.93
N ILE A 103 -3.09 9.12 -25.67
CA ILE A 103 -3.45 8.27 -24.54
C ILE A 103 -4.95 8.40 -24.31
N VAL A 104 -5.67 7.28 -24.33
CA VAL A 104 -7.12 7.25 -24.05
C VAL A 104 -7.32 6.76 -22.62
N CYS A 105 -7.90 7.60 -21.78
CA CYS A 105 -8.21 7.26 -20.39
C CYS A 105 -9.42 6.31 -20.34
N ASP A 106 -9.30 5.20 -19.61
CA ASP A 106 -10.37 4.19 -19.53
C ASP A 106 -11.63 4.71 -18.81
N LYS A 107 -11.47 5.57 -17.80
CA LYS A 107 -12.57 6.01 -16.93
C LYS A 107 -13.60 6.88 -17.65
N ASP A 108 -13.14 7.88 -18.39
CA ASP A 108 -13.97 8.96 -18.94
C ASP A 108 -13.75 9.17 -20.44
N ARG A 109 -12.94 8.32 -21.07
CA ARG A 109 -12.56 8.40 -22.49
C ARG A 109 -11.89 9.72 -22.87
N THR A 110 -11.36 10.46 -21.89
CA THR A 110 -10.54 11.64 -22.17
C THR A 110 -9.32 11.23 -22.97
N VAL A 111 -8.95 12.08 -23.94
CA VAL A 111 -7.82 11.86 -24.82
C VAL A 111 -6.72 12.84 -24.46
N ILE A 112 -5.55 12.32 -24.13
CA ILE A 112 -4.38 13.12 -23.75
C ILE A 112 -3.36 13.03 -24.89
N PRO A 113 -3.10 14.11 -25.63
CA PRO A 113 -2.07 14.13 -26.65
C PRO A 113 -0.68 14.09 -26.02
N VAL A 114 0.21 13.28 -26.58
CA VAL A 114 1.59 13.13 -26.09
C VAL A 114 2.45 14.25 -26.65
N THR A 115 2.61 15.32 -25.87
CA THR A 115 3.49 16.45 -26.20
C THR A 115 4.96 16.10 -25.94
N PRO A 116 5.92 16.84 -26.53
CA PRO A 116 7.34 16.67 -26.22
C PRO A 116 7.68 16.82 -24.73
N GLU A 117 6.95 17.66 -24.00
CA GLU A 117 7.13 17.89 -22.56
C GLU A 117 6.66 16.68 -21.74
N LEU A 118 5.47 16.14 -22.05
CA LEU A 118 4.93 14.97 -21.37
C LEU A 118 5.79 13.73 -21.65
N PHE A 119 6.24 13.55 -22.89
CA PHE A 119 7.11 12.44 -23.30
C PHE A 119 8.42 12.37 -22.51
N LYS A 120 8.99 13.53 -22.12
CA LYS A 120 10.20 13.59 -21.28
C LYS A 120 9.99 13.04 -19.88
N ALA A 121 8.75 13.02 -19.37
CA ALA A 121 8.43 12.45 -18.07
C ALA A 121 8.29 10.92 -18.10
N PHE A 122 8.12 10.32 -19.28
CA PHE A 122 8.00 8.87 -19.41
C PHE A 122 9.36 8.18 -19.23
N ILE A 123 9.32 6.99 -18.62
CA ILE A 123 10.49 6.11 -18.57
C ILE A 123 10.82 5.58 -19.97
N LYS A 124 12.09 5.29 -20.24
CA LYS A 124 12.55 4.88 -21.57
C LYS A 124 11.92 3.57 -22.04
N GLU A 125 12.01 2.54 -21.21
CA GLU A 125 11.56 1.18 -21.47
C GLU A 125 10.92 0.60 -20.20
N ASN A 126 10.18 -0.51 -20.33
CA ASN A 126 9.58 -1.17 -19.17
C ASN A 126 10.68 -1.80 -18.28
N PRO A 127 10.81 -1.42 -16.99
CA PRO A 127 11.86 -1.89 -16.08
C PRO A 127 11.73 -3.38 -15.69
N PHE A 128 10.64 -4.03 -16.08
CA PHE A 128 10.33 -5.42 -15.76
C PHE A 128 10.27 -6.34 -16.99
N SER A 129 10.41 -5.81 -18.21
CA SER A 129 10.23 -6.57 -19.47
C SER A 129 11.08 -7.85 -19.56
N LYS A 130 12.29 -7.83 -18.99
CA LYS A 130 13.26 -8.94 -19.01
C LYS A 130 13.37 -9.67 -17.67
N LYS A 131 12.54 -9.32 -16.68
CA LYS A 131 12.62 -9.89 -15.33
C LYS A 131 11.55 -10.96 -15.13
N ARG A 132 11.95 -12.03 -14.46
CA ARG A 132 11.06 -13.08 -13.98
C ARG A 132 11.41 -13.37 -12.53
N TRP A 133 10.39 -13.61 -11.73
CA TRP A 133 10.49 -13.96 -10.32
C TRP A 133 9.83 -15.31 -10.12
N ASP A 134 10.38 -16.13 -9.24
CA ASP A 134 9.85 -17.46 -8.95
C ASP A 134 8.59 -17.33 -8.10
N THR A 135 8.59 -16.37 -7.17
CA THR A 135 7.46 -16.09 -6.28
C THR A 135 7.07 -14.62 -6.28
N CYS A 136 5.75 -14.38 -6.35
CA CYS A 136 5.19 -13.03 -6.24
C CYS A 136 4.07 -13.02 -5.20
N SER A 137 3.99 -11.96 -4.40
CA SER A 137 2.82 -11.65 -3.58
C SER A 137 2.11 -10.42 -4.12
N VAL A 138 0.81 -10.54 -4.39
CA VAL A 138 -0.06 -9.42 -4.79
C VAL A 138 -1.01 -9.13 -3.64
N VAL A 139 -0.78 -8.02 -2.95
CA VAL A 139 -1.45 -7.69 -1.69
C VAL A 139 -2.43 -6.55 -1.88
N GLY A 140 -3.72 -6.89 -1.85
CA GLY A 140 -4.81 -5.90 -1.81
C GLY A 140 -5.09 -5.41 -0.40
N SER A 141 -5.95 -4.39 -0.26
CA SER A 141 -6.31 -3.76 1.02
C SER A 141 -7.54 -4.39 1.68
N GLY A 142 -7.76 -5.69 1.49
CA GLY A 142 -8.93 -6.38 2.03
C GLY A 142 -8.80 -6.63 3.53
N GLY A 143 -9.86 -6.34 4.31
CA GLY A 143 -9.87 -6.53 5.77
C GLY A 143 -9.71 -7.99 6.23
N ILE A 144 -9.77 -8.97 5.32
CA ILE A 144 -9.45 -10.37 5.61
C ILE A 144 -8.01 -10.57 6.09
N LEU A 145 -7.10 -9.62 5.82
CA LEU A 145 -5.72 -9.67 6.27
C LEU A 145 -5.57 -9.34 7.77
N THR A 146 -6.55 -8.69 8.39
CA THR A 146 -6.46 -8.32 9.82
C THR A 146 -6.38 -9.55 10.72
N ASN A 147 -5.39 -9.57 11.62
CA ASN A 147 -5.04 -10.69 12.51
C ASN A 147 -4.72 -12.01 11.75
N SER A 148 -4.31 -11.93 10.49
CA SER A 148 -3.93 -13.10 9.71
C SER A 148 -2.53 -13.61 10.01
N GLY A 149 -1.63 -12.74 10.49
CA GLY A 149 -0.21 -13.06 10.68
C GLY A 149 0.54 -13.36 9.37
N CYS A 150 -0.04 -13.04 8.21
CA CYS A 150 0.51 -13.36 6.89
C CYS A 150 1.77 -12.57 6.52
N GLY A 151 2.16 -11.56 7.29
CA GLY A 151 3.18 -10.59 6.89
C GLY A 151 4.53 -11.21 6.53
N LYS A 152 5.00 -12.18 7.31
CA LYS A 152 6.26 -12.91 7.00
C LYS A 152 6.17 -13.75 5.73
N MET A 153 5.03 -14.35 5.47
CA MET A 153 4.80 -15.14 4.25
C MET A 153 4.76 -14.22 3.02
N ILE A 154 4.07 -13.09 3.11
CA ILE A 154 4.07 -12.05 2.07
C ILE A 154 5.49 -11.56 1.79
N ASP A 155 6.24 -11.22 2.84
CA ASP A 155 7.61 -10.70 2.71
C ASP A 155 8.60 -11.77 2.23
N SER A 156 8.26 -13.06 2.26
CA SER A 156 9.12 -14.13 1.72
C SER A 156 9.16 -14.16 0.20
N ALA A 157 8.20 -13.56 -0.49
CA ALA A 157 8.19 -13.53 -1.96
C ALA A 157 9.35 -12.70 -2.53
N ASP A 158 9.81 -13.08 -3.73
CA ASP A 158 10.88 -12.36 -4.45
C ASP A 158 10.43 -10.96 -4.89
N PHE A 159 9.13 -10.81 -5.19
CA PHE A 159 8.55 -9.55 -5.61
C PHE A 159 7.16 -9.31 -5.00
N VAL A 160 6.98 -8.17 -4.35
CA VAL A 160 5.72 -7.79 -3.68
C VAL A 160 5.06 -6.60 -4.37
N PHE A 161 3.83 -6.83 -4.85
CA PHE A 161 2.93 -5.83 -5.42
C PHE A 161 1.93 -5.37 -4.35
N ARG A 162 1.69 -4.06 -4.27
CA ARG A 162 0.68 -3.45 -3.39
C ARG A 162 -0.20 -2.44 -4.13
N CYS A 163 -1.36 -2.15 -3.56
CA CYS A 163 -2.35 -1.27 -4.19
C CYS A 163 -2.58 0.01 -3.40
N ASN A 164 -2.53 1.16 -4.07
CA ASN A 164 -2.94 2.47 -3.54
C ASN A 164 -2.23 2.94 -2.26
N LEU A 165 -0.91 2.75 -2.17
CA LEU A 165 -0.07 3.21 -1.04
C LEU A 165 -0.65 2.85 0.34
N PRO A 166 -0.86 1.56 0.64
CA PRO A 166 -1.45 1.16 1.91
C PRO A 166 -0.45 1.41 3.06
N PRO A 167 -0.94 1.67 4.30
CA PRO A 167 -0.07 1.70 5.47
C PRO A 167 0.51 0.30 5.72
N LEU A 168 1.81 0.22 6.02
CA LEU A 168 2.55 -1.03 6.22
C LEU A 168 3.16 -1.16 7.62
N GLU A 169 3.26 -0.06 8.35
CA GLU A 169 3.88 0.00 9.66
C GLU A 169 2.84 -0.23 10.78
N ASP A 170 3.32 -0.15 12.02
CA ASP A 170 2.52 -0.24 13.24
C ASP A 170 1.71 -1.54 13.35
N GLU A 171 0.41 -1.43 13.60
CA GLU A 171 -0.51 -2.55 13.85
C GLU A 171 -0.66 -3.50 12.66
N PHE A 172 -0.31 -3.07 11.44
CA PHE A 172 -0.52 -3.87 10.22
C PHE A 172 0.66 -4.75 9.85
N LYS A 173 1.87 -4.43 10.30
CA LYS A 173 3.11 -5.09 9.86
C LYS A 173 3.07 -6.62 9.97
N ASN A 174 2.53 -7.14 11.07
CA ASN A 174 2.44 -8.57 11.30
C ASN A 174 1.52 -9.28 10.30
N ASP A 175 0.53 -8.57 9.80
CA ASP A 175 -0.49 -9.09 8.90
C ASP A 175 -0.13 -8.92 7.44
N VAL A 176 0.43 -7.77 7.07
CA VAL A 176 0.63 -7.39 5.65
C VAL A 176 2.09 -7.34 5.22
N GLY A 177 3.05 -7.40 6.15
CA GLY A 177 4.48 -7.31 5.85
C GLY A 177 4.91 -5.90 5.43
N ILE A 178 6.22 -5.69 5.30
CA ILE A 178 6.81 -4.38 4.94
C ILE A 178 7.46 -4.35 3.56
N LYS A 179 7.77 -5.51 2.97
CA LYS A 179 8.41 -5.57 1.65
C LYS A 179 7.45 -5.03 0.60
N THR A 180 7.95 -4.12 -0.24
CA THR A 180 7.22 -3.56 -1.38
C THR A 180 8.19 -3.32 -2.51
N ASN A 181 7.93 -3.92 -3.67
CA ASN A 181 8.73 -3.71 -4.88
C ASN A 181 7.98 -2.86 -5.92
N LEU A 182 6.65 -3.01 -5.99
CA LEU A 182 5.79 -2.15 -6.79
C LEU A 182 4.53 -1.80 -6.00
N VAL A 183 4.13 -0.53 -6.06
CA VAL A 183 2.88 -0.05 -5.48
C VAL A 183 2.18 0.87 -6.46
N THR A 184 0.87 0.73 -6.59
CA THR A 184 0.06 1.68 -7.35
C THR A 184 -0.31 2.87 -6.48
N ALA A 185 -0.52 4.03 -7.10
CA ALA A 185 -1.03 5.22 -6.43
C ALA A 185 -1.99 5.93 -7.37
N ASN A 186 -3.26 6.02 -6.98
CA ASN A 186 -4.17 6.90 -7.69
C ASN A 186 -3.75 8.36 -7.45
N PRO A 187 -3.63 9.21 -8.50
CA PRO A 187 -3.24 10.61 -8.36
C PRO A 187 -4.07 11.40 -7.32
N THR A 188 -5.33 11.04 -7.09
CA THR A 188 -6.20 11.71 -6.10
C THR A 188 -5.65 11.63 -4.67
N ILE A 189 -4.84 10.62 -4.35
CA ILE A 189 -4.18 10.48 -3.04
C ILE A 189 -3.25 11.67 -2.76
N PHE A 190 -2.65 12.26 -3.79
CA PHE A 190 -1.75 13.40 -3.63
C PHE A 190 -2.47 14.76 -3.68
N MET A 191 -3.71 14.79 -4.17
CA MET A 191 -4.50 16.02 -4.32
C MET A 191 -5.35 16.34 -3.10
N ASN A 192 -5.81 15.33 -2.36
CA ASN A 192 -6.71 15.48 -1.21
C ASN A 192 -5.93 15.52 0.12
N LYS A 193 -5.02 16.49 0.28
CA LYS A 193 -4.36 16.75 1.56
C LYS A 193 -5.15 17.73 2.42
#